data_AF-A0A3C1VF64-F1
#
_entry.id   AF-A0A3C1VF64-F1
#
_cell.length_a   1.000
_cell.length_b   1.000
_cell.length_c   1.000
_cell.angle_alpha   90.00
_cell.angle_beta   90.00
_cell.angle_gamma   90.00
#
_symmetry.space_group_name_H-M   'P 1'
#
loop_
_entity.id
_entity.type
_entity.pdbx_description
1 polymer ?
#
loop_
_entity_poly.entity_id
_entity_poly.type
_entity_poly.pdbx_seq_one_letter_code
_entity_poly.pdbx_strand_id
1 'polypeptide(L)'
;ELIPTALVIARYFAAEQMAIEKLEAEVAASEQALEEMAEEHGGEDGLLEAAKNDKDKLTKASVSNRLKEIKADRDGSDRSDGLDERVALENYLALLEKTAATSAKVSDAQDALLAKVAAQYGKLTEDEIKALVVDDKWLATLAAAVQGELDRVSQTLTGRIRQLAERYATPLPQLTGEVATLAVRVDEHLKKMGAVWK
;
A
#
# COMPACT_ATOMS: atom_id res chain seq x y z
N GLU A 1 4.18 22.38 -13.59
CA GLU A 1 5.39 22.47 -12.75
C GLU A 1 6.60 21.91 -13.51
N LEU A 2 7.71 22.64 -13.59
CA LEU A 2 8.89 22.25 -14.38
C LEU A 2 9.76 21.23 -13.62
N ILE A 3 10.13 21.53 -12.38
CA ILE A 3 10.92 20.67 -11.49
C ILE A 3 10.03 20.24 -10.30
N PRO A 4 9.54 19.00 -10.27
CA PRO A 4 8.73 18.48 -9.16
C PRO A 4 9.44 18.58 -7.81
N THR A 5 8.71 19.01 -6.77
CA THR A 5 9.22 19.06 -5.39
C THR A 5 9.79 17.72 -4.91
N ALA A 6 9.14 16.60 -5.27
CA ALA A 6 9.58 15.26 -4.92
C ALA A 6 11.00 14.94 -5.42
N LEU A 7 11.39 15.43 -6.61
CA LEU A 7 12.75 15.20 -7.13
C LEU A 7 13.80 16.01 -6.37
N VAL A 8 13.45 17.24 -5.97
CA VAL A 8 14.34 18.08 -5.15
C VAL A 8 14.54 17.47 -3.77
N ILE A 9 13.46 16.96 -3.16
CA ILE A 9 13.53 16.27 -1.87
C ILE A 9 14.40 15.01 -1.99
N ALA A 10 14.13 14.15 -2.97
CA ALA A 10 14.86 12.90 -3.16
C ALA A 10 16.38 13.13 -3.39
N ARG A 11 16.74 14.22 -4.08
CA ARG A 11 18.13 14.50 -4.43
C ARG A 11 18.92 15.25 -3.35
N TYR A 12 18.29 16.18 -2.64
CA TYR A 12 19.00 17.09 -1.71
C TYR A 12 18.61 16.91 -0.24
N PHE A 13 17.45 16.33 0.04
CA PHE A 13 16.88 16.26 1.39
C PHE A 13 16.41 14.84 1.75
N ALA A 14 17.08 13.82 1.20
CA ALA A 14 16.76 12.42 1.47
C ALA A 14 16.86 12.08 2.97
N ALA A 15 17.82 12.67 3.68
CA ALA A 15 17.98 12.45 5.12
C ALA A 15 16.81 13.03 5.92
N GLU A 16 16.33 14.23 5.58
CA GLU A 16 15.14 14.83 6.18
C GLU A 16 13.87 14.05 5.84
N GLN A 17 13.74 13.57 4.59
CA GLN A 17 12.63 12.72 4.20
C GLN A 17 12.61 11.42 5.02
N MET A 18 13.75 10.74 5.15
CA MET A 18 13.86 9.52 5.98
C MET A 18 13.53 9.79 7.45
N ALA A 19 13.90 10.97 7.97
CA ALA A 19 13.56 11.34 9.35
C ALA A 19 12.04 11.53 9.54
N ILE A 20 11.35 12.12 8.55
CA ILE A 20 9.89 12.25 8.54
C ILE A 20 9.25 10.86 8.45
N GLU A 21 9.68 10.01 7.52
CA GLU A 21 9.17 8.64 7.35
C GLU A 21 9.32 7.82 8.65
N LYS A 22 10.42 8.01 9.39
CA LYS A 22 10.60 7.37 10.69
C LYS A 22 9.59 7.88 11.72
N LEU A 23 9.34 9.18 11.79
CA LEU A 23 8.34 9.75 12.71
C LEU A 23 6.93 9.30 12.35
N GLU A 24 6.60 9.22 11.06
CA GLU A 24 5.33 8.69 10.57
C GLU A 24 5.15 7.22 10.94
N ALA A 25 6.20 6.40 10.83
CA ALA A 25 6.18 5.02 11.30
C ALA A 25 5.97 4.92 12.82
N GLU A 26 6.57 5.82 13.61
CA GLU A 26 6.35 5.88 15.06
C GLU A 26 4.91 6.30 15.43
N VAL A 27 4.30 7.20 14.64
CA VAL A 27 2.87 7.56 14.78
C VAL A 27 2.01 6.34 14.47
N ALA A 28 2.21 5.69 13.33
CA ALA A 28 1.43 4.52 12.92
C ALA A 28 1.52 3.38 13.96
N ALA A 29 2.73 3.11 14.49
CA ALA A 29 2.90 2.11 15.55
C ALA A 29 2.19 2.51 16.86
N SER A 30 2.13 3.80 17.19
CA SER A 30 1.43 4.28 18.39
C SER A 30 -0.09 4.27 18.20
N GLU A 31 -0.58 4.53 16.99
CA GLU A 31 -2.00 4.39 16.63
C GLU A 31 -2.46 2.93 16.65
N GLN A 32 -1.64 2.02 16.12
CA GLN A 32 -1.91 0.58 16.22
C GLN A 32 -2.00 0.13 17.68
N ALA A 33 -1.06 0.54 18.53
CA ALA A 33 -1.11 0.20 19.95
C ALA A 33 -2.33 0.80 20.68
N LEU A 34 -2.84 1.97 20.25
CA LEU A 34 -4.10 2.53 20.77
C LEU A 34 -5.30 1.67 20.37
N GLU A 35 -5.34 1.21 19.12
CA GLU A 35 -6.39 0.34 18.61
C GLU A 35 -6.38 -1.01 19.33
N GLU A 36 -5.22 -1.65 19.48
CA GLU A 36 -5.04 -2.90 20.23
C GLU A 36 -5.55 -2.75 21.68
N MET A 37 -5.14 -1.69 22.40
CA MET A 37 -5.63 -1.43 23.76
C MET A 37 -7.14 -1.17 23.82
N ALA A 38 -7.70 -0.49 22.81
CA ALA A 38 -9.12 -0.21 22.73
C ALA A 38 -9.95 -1.47 22.46
N GLU A 39 -9.43 -2.41 21.66
CA GLU A 39 -10.09 -3.69 21.40
C GLU A 39 -9.99 -4.64 22.60
N GLU A 40 -8.81 -4.75 23.23
CA GLU A 40 -8.58 -5.64 24.38
C GLU A 40 -9.34 -5.21 25.64
N HIS A 41 -9.47 -3.89 25.85
CA HIS A 41 -10.05 -3.35 27.08
C HIS A 41 -11.33 -2.55 26.88
N GLY A 42 -11.86 -2.44 25.66
CA GLY A 42 -13.10 -1.71 25.36
C GLY A 42 -14.32 -2.61 25.13
N GLY A 43 -14.33 -3.84 25.62
CA GLY A 43 -15.52 -4.73 25.61
C GLY A 43 -16.42 -4.54 26.82
N GLU A 44 -17.54 -5.26 26.88
CA GLU A 44 -18.57 -5.14 27.95
C GLU A 44 -18.05 -5.36 29.38
N ASP A 45 -16.91 -6.06 29.56
CA ASP A 45 -16.20 -6.26 30.83
C ASP A 45 -14.79 -5.64 30.83
N GLY A 46 -14.52 -4.71 29.90
CA GLY A 46 -13.20 -4.15 29.67
C GLY A 46 -12.84 -2.97 30.58
N LEU A 47 -11.56 -2.85 30.90
CA LEU A 47 -11.00 -1.78 31.76
C LEU A 47 -11.14 -0.36 31.19
N LEU A 48 -11.47 -0.20 29.91
CA LEU A 48 -11.67 1.09 29.25
C LEU A 48 -13.13 1.36 28.91
N GLU A 49 -14.05 0.43 29.18
CA GLU A 49 -15.47 0.56 28.78
C GLU A 49 -16.12 1.79 29.38
N ALA A 50 -15.95 1.98 30.69
CA ALA A 50 -16.48 3.14 31.43
C ALA A 50 -15.86 4.49 31.01
N ALA A 51 -14.81 4.49 30.19
CA ALA A 51 -14.15 5.69 29.66
C ALA A 51 -14.60 6.06 28.25
N LYS A 52 -15.48 5.28 27.62
CA LYS A 52 -16.10 5.65 26.34
C LYS A 52 -17.04 6.84 26.52
N ASN A 53 -17.15 7.67 25.49
CA ASN A 53 -18.15 8.74 25.44
C ASN A 53 -19.50 8.22 24.93
N ASP A 54 -20.52 9.08 24.86
CA ASP A 54 -21.88 8.78 24.36
C ASP A 54 -21.94 8.24 22.90
N LYS A 55 -20.80 8.13 22.22
CA LYS A 55 -20.67 7.58 20.86
C LYS A 55 -19.78 6.33 20.82
N ASP A 56 -19.57 5.69 21.98
CA ASP A 56 -18.70 4.53 22.16
C ASP A 56 -17.24 4.75 21.76
N LYS A 57 -16.75 6.00 21.85
CA LYS A 57 -15.37 6.36 21.49
C LYS A 57 -14.52 6.73 22.71
N LEU A 58 -13.30 6.23 22.73
CA LEU A 58 -12.25 6.66 23.67
C LEU A 58 -11.57 7.92 23.15
N THR A 59 -11.72 9.02 23.88
CA THR A 59 -11.12 10.32 23.56
C THR A 59 -10.25 10.79 24.71
N LYS A 60 -9.30 11.69 24.44
CA LYS A 60 -8.50 12.32 25.51
C LYS A 60 -9.36 12.88 26.64
N ALA A 61 -10.48 13.52 26.31
CA ALA A 61 -11.41 14.10 27.28
C ALA A 61 -12.14 13.02 28.10
N SER A 62 -12.67 11.98 27.46
CA SER A 62 -13.44 10.94 28.15
C SER A 62 -12.55 10.12 29.10
N VAL A 63 -11.34 9.75 28.66
CA VAL A 63 -10.33 9.06 29.49
C VAL A 63 -9.88 9.92 30.67
N SER A 64 -9.66 11.22 30.45
CA SER A 64 -9.28 12.16 31.51
C SER A 64 -10.38 12.38 32.54
N ASN A 65 -11.65 12.35 32.12
CA ASN A 65 -12.80 12.47 33.03
C ASN A 65 -12.93 11.22 33.89
N ARG A 66 -12.85 10.02 33.28
CA ARG A 66 -12.89 8.75 34.01
C ARG A 66 -11.76 8.63 35.04
N LEU A 67 -10.55 9.04 34.67
CA LEU A 67 -9.42 9.10 35.60
C LEU A 67 -9.64 10.05 36.80
N LYS A 68 -10.48 11.08 36.66
CA LYS A 68 -10.85 11.98 37.77
C LYS A 68 -11.90 11.36 38.67
N GLU A 69 -12.89 10.67 38.10
CA GLU A 69 -13.93 9.94 38.84
C GLU A 69 -13.30 8.87 39.72
N ILE A 70 -12.44 8.01 39.16
CA ILE A 70 -11.70 6.97 39.91
C ILE A 70 -10.86 7.58 41.05
N LYS A 71 -10.32 8.80 40.86
CA LYS A 71 -9.57 9.51 41.92
C LYS A 71 -10.48 10.06 43.02
N ALA A 72 -11.70 10.47 42.70
CA ALA A 72 -12.69 10.95 43.66
C ALA A 72 -13.31 9.78 44.46
N ASP A 73 -13.52 8.63 43.81
CA ASP A 73 -14.12 7.44 44.42
C ASP A 73 -13.17 6.66 45.35
N ARG A 74 -11.86 6.98 45.32
CA ARG A 74 -10.82 6.40 46.19
C ARG A 74 -10.98 6.71 47.69
N ASP A 75 -12.00 7.46 48.09
CA ASP A 75 -12.42 7.62 49.50
C ASP A 75 -13.37 6.49 49.97
N GLY A 76 -13.81 5.61 49.05
CA GLY A 76 -14.65 4.44 49.30
C GLY A 76 -13.89 3.11 49.44
N SER A 77 -14.54 2.11 50.03
CA SER A 77 -13.94 0.90 50.62
C SER A 77 -13.57 -0.25 49.68
N ASP A 78 -13.46 -0.05 48.36
CA ASP A 78 -13.10 -1.12 47.42
C ASP A 78 -11.91 -0.70 46.54
N ARG A 79 -10.73 -1.26 46.82
CA ARG A 79 -9.43 -0.69 46.39
C ARG A 79 -8.71 -1.49 45.31
N SER A 80 -9.20 -2.67 44.94
CA SER A 80 -8.48 -3.60 44.05
C SER A 80 -8.80 -3.34 42.57
N ASP A 81 -10.08 -3.28 42.21
CA ASP A 81 -10.50 -3.31 40.80
C ASP A 81 -10.24 -1.98 40.06
N GLY A 82 -10.31 -0.84 40.78
CA GLY A 82 -10.04 0.48 40.21
C GLY A 82 -8.55 0.79 39.98
N LEU A 83 -7.62 -0.05 40.44
CA LEU A 83 -6.19 0.15 40.22
C LEU A 83 -5.80 -0.28 38.79
N ASP A 84 -6.27 -1.44 38.34
CA ASP A 84 -5.98 -1.95 37.00
C ASP A 84 -6.65 -1.08 35.92
N GLU A 85 -7.90 -0.65 36.16
CA GLU A 85 -8.63 0.31 35.31
C GLU A 85 -7.82 1.62 35.15
N ARG A 86 -7.35 2.17 36.28
CA ARG A 86 -6.57 3.40 36.28
C ARG A 86 -5.26 3.25 35.52
N VAL A 87 -4.54 2.14 35.70
CA VAL A 87 -3.27 1.90 34.99
C VAL A 87 -3.52 1.81 33.48
N ALA A 88 -4.56 1.08 33.06
CA ALA A 88 -4.95 0.99 31.66
C ALA A 88 -5.28 2.38 31.07
N LEU A 89 -6.06 3.20 31.79
CA LEU A 89 -6.41 4.55 31.37
C LEU A 89 -5.22 5.52 31.34
N GLU A 90 -4.30 5.44 32.31
CA GLU A 90 -3.07 6.25 32.33
C GLU A 90 -2.16 5.88 31.16
N ASN A 91 -2.01 4.59 30.84
CA ASN A 91 -1.25 4.11 29.70
C ASN A 91 -1.88 4.56 28.37
N TYR A 92 -3.19 4.41 28.22
CA TYR A 92 -3.92 4.84 27.02
C TYR A 92 -3.82 6.37 26.82
N LEU A 93 -3.95 7.15 27.90
CA LEU A 93 -3.78 8.60 27.85
C LEU A 93 -2.35 8.99 27.45
N ALA A 94 -1.34 8.35 28.04
CA ALA A 94 0.06 8.60 27.70
C ALA A 94 0.34 8.30 26.23
N LEU A 95 -0.24 7.23 25.70
CA LEU A 95 -0.10 6.86 24.29
C LEU A 95 -0.80 7.87 23.37
N LEU A 96 -2.01 8.32 23.71
CA LEU A 96 -2.70 9.41 22.99
C LEU A 96 -1.86 10.69 22.94
N GLU A 97 -1.27 11.08 24.07
CA GLU A 97 -0.42 12.27 24.14
C GLU A 97 0.87 12.10 23.35
N LYS A 98 1.48 10.92 23.38
CA LYS A 98 2.64 10.59 22.56
C LYS A 98 2.31 10.67 21.07
N THR A 99 1.22 10.04 20.62
CA THR A 99 0.78 10.07 19.21
C THR A 99 0.53 11.50 18.75
N ALA A 100 -0.18 12.31 19.54
CA ALA A 100 -0.42 13.72 19.21
C ALA A 100 0.87 14.54 19.14
N ALA A 101 1.79 14.36 20.10
CA ALA A 101 3.06 15.07 20.12
C ALA A 101 3.97 14.66 18.96
N THR A 102 4.02 13.38 18.59
CA THR A 102 4.81 12.90 17.45
C THR A 102 4.20 13.34 16.12
N SER A 103 2.86 13.32 15.99
CA SER A 103 2.17 13.86 14.82
C SER A 103 2.44 15.35 14.61
N ALA A 104 2.45 16.15 15.68
CA ALA A 104 2.87 17.55 15.61
C ALA A 104 4.31 17.70 15.10
N LYS A 105 5.24 16.86 15.57
CA LYS A 105 6.62 16.86 15.07
C LYS A 105 6.72 16.47 13.59
N VAL A 106 5.87 15.56 13.09
CA VAL A 106 5.78 15.22 11.66
C VAL A 106 5.38 16.46 10.88
N SER A 107 4.31 17.15 11.29
CA SER A 107 3.85 18.38 10.63
C SER A 107 4.95 19.45 10.61
N ASP A 108 5.57 19.72 11.76
CA ASP A 108 6.64 20.72 11.88
C ASP A 108 7.85 20.37 10.98
N ALA A 109 8.21 19.08 10.91
CA ALA A 109 9.31 18.60 10.08
C ALA A 109 8.98 18.69 8.58
N GLN A 110 7.74 18.38 8.18
CA GLN A 110 7.25 18.55 6.82
C GLN A 110 7.27 20.03 6.41
N ASP A 111 6.79 20.94 7.26
CA ASP A 111 6.81 22.38 7.00
C ASP A 111 8.25 22.91 6.87
N ALA A 112 9.15 22.46 7.76
CA ALA A 112 10.56 22.80 7.69
C ALA A 112 11.23 22.28 6.41
N LEU A 113 10.89 21.06 5.97
CA LEU A 113 11.36 20.49 4.71
C LEU A 113 10.86 21.31 3.52
N LEU A 114 9.58 21.67 3.48
CA LEU A 114 9.01 22.50 2.42
C LEU A 114 9.70 23.87 2.34
N ALA A 115 9.98 24.50 3.48
CA ALA A 115 10.73 25.75 3.53
C ALA A 115 12.16 25.59 2.97
N LYS A 116 12.85 24.49 3.29
CA LYS A 116 14.18 24.17 2.73
C LYS A 116 14.12 23.93 1.22
N VAL A 117 13.12 23.21 0.74
CA VAL A 117 12.90 22.95 -0.70
C VAL A 117 12.65 24.25 -1.44
N ALA A 118 11.79 25.12 -0.92
CA ALA A 118 11.53 26.45 -1.48
C ALA A 118 12.82 27.28 -1.59
N ALA A 119 13.65 27.27 -0.54
CA ALA A 119 14.95 27.94 -0.55
C ALA A 119 15.95 27.30 -1.53
N GLN A 120 15.88 25.98 -1.75
CA GLN A 120 16.78 25.26 -2.64
C GLN A 120 16.53 25.60 -4.11
N TYR A 121 15.28 25.85 -4.52
CA TYR A 121 14.98 26.24 -5.90
C TYR A 121 15.75 27.50 -6.36
N GLY A 122 15.97 28.46 -5.45
CA GLY A 122 16.74 29.67 -5.77
C GLY A 122 18.26 29.45 -5.87
N LYS A 123 18.76 28.27 -5.48
CA LYS A 123 20.19 27.93 -5.49
C LYS A 123 20.58 26.99 -6.62
N LEU A 124 19.61 26.40 -7.32
CA LEU A 124 19.87 25.44 -8.39
C LEU A 124 20.59 26.12 -9.56
N THR A 125 21.70 25.52 -9.98
CA THR A 125 22.43 25.91 -11.18
C THR A 125 21.76 25.37 -12.45
N GLU A 126 22.11 25.92 -13.61
CA GLU A 126 21.56 25.46 -14.89
C GLU A 126 21.83 23.97 -15.15
N ASP A 127 23.02 23.47 -14.79
CA ASP A 127 23.39 22.07 -14.97
C ASP A 127 22.59 21.14 -14.05
N GLU A 128 22.37 21.55 -12.79
CA GLU A 128 21.50 20.81 -11.86
C GLU A 128 20.04 20.80 -12.32
N ILE A 129 19.56 21.92 -12.88
CA ILE A 129 18.22 22.01 -13.47
C ILE A 129 18.08 21.05 -14.66
N LYS A 130 19.08 21.01 -15.55
CA LYS A 130 19.08 20.08 -16.69
C LYS A 130 19.04 18.63 -16.22
N ALA A 131 19.86 18.26 -15.24
CA ALA A 131 19.85 16.91 -14.70
C ALA A 131 18.48 16.53 -14.09
N LEU A 132 17.88 17.43 -13.29
CA LEU A 132 16.56 17.18 -12.68
C LEU A 132 15.42 17.06 -13.70
N VAL A 133 15.43 17.86 -14.77
CA VAL A 133 14.34 17.88 -15.76
C VAL A 133 14.53 16.79 -16.81
N VAL A 134 15.73 16.67 -17.37
CA VAL A 134 15.99 15.75 -18.48
C VAL A 134 16.15 14.34 -17.95
N ASP A 135 17.07 14.12 -17.01
CA ASP A 135 17.41 12.78 -16.55
C ASP A 135 16.37 12.26 -15.56
N ASP A 136 16.15 13.00 -14.48
CA ASP A 136 15.36 12.51 -13.36
C ASP A 136 13.84 12.52 -13.65
N LYS A 137 13.37 13.43 -14.51
CA LYS A 137 11.94 13.54 -14.86
C LYS A 137 11.60 12.92 -16.21
N TRP A 138 12.18 13.42 -17.30
CA TRP A 138 11.75 13.03 -18.65
C TRP A 138 12.26 11.66 -19.05
N LEU A 139 13.55 11.37 -18.88
CA LEU A 139 14.10 10.05 -19.19
C LEU A 139 13.46 8.97 -18.31
N ALA A 140 13.25 9.25 -17.02
CA ALA A 140 12.51 8.33 -16.14
C ALA A 140 11.08 8.05 -16.63
N THR A 141 10.33 9.10 -17.02
CA THR A 141 8.96 8.95 -17.54
C THR A 141 8.94 8.17 -18.86
N LEU A 142 9.86 8.48 -19.78
CA LEU A 142 9.97 7.80 -21.06
C LEU A 142 10.36 6.33 -20.89
N ALA A 143 11.32 6.05 -20.02
CA ALA A 143 11.73 4.68 -19.72
C ALA A 143 10.56 3.86 -19.16
N ALA A 144 9.81 4.42 -18.22
CA ALA A 144 8.62 3.77 -17.67
C ALA A 144 7.53 3.54 -18.74
N ALA A 145 7.30 4.51 -19.62
CA ALA A 145 6.34 4.37 -20.72
C ALA A 145 6.75 3.30 -21.74
N VAL A 146 8.03 3.26 -22.12
CA VAL A 146 8.57 2.24 -23.04
C VAL A 146 8.48 0.85 -22.41
N GLN A 147 8.86 0.71 -21.13
CA GLN A 147 8.73 -0.56 -20.42
C GLN A 147 7.28 -1.02 -20.33
N GLY A 148 6.36 -0.10 -19.98
CA GLY A 148 4.93 -0.40 -19.93
C GLY A 148 4.36 -0.85 -21.29
N GLU A 149 4.82 -0.26 -22.39
CA GLU A 149 4.41 -0.67 -23.74
C GLU A 149 4.97 -2.05 -24.11
N LEU A 150 6.22 -2.35 -23.75
CA LEU A 150 6.78 -3.69 -23.94
C LEU A 150 6.01 -4.75 -23.16
N ASP A 151 5.66 -4.48 -21.91
CA ASP A 151 4.87 -5.38 -21.07
C ASP A 151 3.48 -5.59 -21.67
N ARG A 152 2.81 -4.51 -22.10
CA ARG A 152 1.49 -4.56 -22.74
C ARG A 152 1.51 -5.39 -24.04
N VAL A 153 2.50 -5.19 -24.90
CA VAL A 153 2.66 -5.97 -26.14
C VAL A 153 2.92 -7.44 -25.83
N SER A 154 3.78 -7.73 -24.85
CA SER A 154 4.10 -9.10 -24.42
C SER A 154 2.85 -9.84 -23.89
N GLN A 155 2.05 -9.17 -23.06
CA GLN A 155 0.79 -9.71 -22.55
C GLN A 155 -0.23 -9.93 -23.68
N THR A 156 -0.34 -8.97 -24.60
CA THR A 156 -1.22 -9.08 -25.77
C THR A 156 -0.82 -10.26 -26.65
N LEU A 157 0.47 -10.44 -26.93
CA LEU A 157 0.99 -11.55 -27.72
C LEU A 157 0.70 -12.89 -27.04
N THR A 158 0.98 -12.98 -25.74
CA THR A 158 0.69 -14.18 -24.93
C THR A 158 -0.78 -14.54 -24.99
N GLY A 159 -1.67 -13.54 -24.85
CA GLY A 159 -3.11 -13.73 -25.00
C GLY A 159 -3.51 -14.25 -26.38
N ARG A 160 -2.93 -13.70 -27.46
CA ARG A 160 -3.22 -14.16 -28.83
C ARG A 160 -2.70 -15.57 -29.10
N ILE A 161 -1.53 -15.94 -28.58
CA ILE A 161 -1.00 -17.31 -28.69
C ILE A 161 -1.93 -18.29 -28.00
N ARG A 162 -2.38 -17.96 -26.78
CA ARG A 162 -3.33 -18.78 -26.04
C ARG A 162 -4.65 -18.95 -26.80
N GLN A 163 -5.23 -17.86 -27.28
CA GLN A 163 -6.44 -17.90 -28.10
C GLN A 163 -6.27 -18.77 -29.35
N LEU A 164 -5.10 -18.69 -30.01
CA LEU A 164 -4.81 -19.50 -31.19
C LEU A 164 -4.73 -20.99 -30.84
N ALA A 165 -4.02 -21.32 -29.76
CA ALA A 165 -3.89 -22.68 -29.27
C ALA A 165 -5.27 -23.26 -28.92
N GLU A 166 -6.09 -22.53 -28.16
CA GLU A 166 -7.45 -22.95 -27.79
C GLU A 166 -8.35 -23.11 -29.02
N ARG A 167 -8.27 -22.20 -30.01
CA ARG A 167 -9.08 -22.27 -31.23
C ARG A 167 -8.77 -23.50 -32.08
N TYR A 168 -7.50 -23.90 -32.15
CA TYR A 168 -7.06 -25.01 -33.01
C TYR A 168 -6.90 -26.34 -32.28
N ALA A 169 -7.01 -26.37 -30.95
CA ALA A 169 -6.85 -27.57 -30.14
C ALA A 169 -7.75 -28.74 -30.59
N THR A 170 -9.01 -28.43 -30.93
CA THR A 170 -10.02 -29.44 -31.32
C THR A 170 -10.20 -29.60 -32.84
N PRO A 171 -10.34 -28.53 -33.66
CA PRO A 171 -10.66 -28.70 -35.07
C PRO A 171 -9.49 -29.20 -35.92
N LEU A 172 -8.24 -28.90 -35.55
CA LEU A 172 -7.08 -29.32 -36.35
C LEU A 172 -6.86 -30.84 -36.30
N PRO A 173 -6.94 -31.52 -35.13
CA PRO A 173 -6.92 -32.98 -35.08
C PRO A 173 -8.11 -33.63 -35.80
N GLN A 174 -9.31 -33.05 -35.71
CA GLN A 174 -10.50 -33.56 -36.41
C GLN A 174 -10.31 -33.56 -37.93
N LEU A 175 -9.91 -32.43 -38.51
CA LEU A 175 -9.64 -32.33 -39.95
C LEU A 175 -8.52 -33.27 -40.39
N THR A 176 -7.48 -33.42 -39.58
CA THR A 176 -6.38 -34.36 -39.85
C THR A 176 -6.89 -35.80 -39.91
N GLY A 177 -7.80 -36.18 -38.99
CA GLY A 177 -8.45 -37.49 -38.98
C GLY A 177 -9.37 -37.73 -40.19
N GLU A 178 -10.14 -36.72 -40.59
CA GLU A 178 -10.99 -36.77 -41.79
C GLU A 178 -10.16 -36.94 -43.06
N VAL A 179 -9.09 -36.17 -43.22
CA VAL A 179 -8.16 -36.29 -44.36
C VAL A 179 -7.52 -37.68 -44.41
N ALA A 180 -7.06 -38.21 -43.28
CA ALA A 180 -6.50 -39.56 -43.22
C ALA A 180 -7.53 -40.62 -43.66
N THR A 181 -8.78 -40.48 -43.21
CA THR A 181 -9.88 -41.38 -43.57
C THR A 181 -10.20 -41.33 -45.07
N LEU A 182 -10.29 -40.12 -45.64
CA LEU A 182 -10.55 -39.93 -47.07
C LEU A 182 -9.37 -40.42 -47.92
N ALA A 183 -8.13 -40.21 -47.48
CA ALA A 183 -6.95 -40.70 -48.17
C ALA A 183 -6.93 -42.24 -48.27
N VAL A 184 -7.29 -42.95 -47.18
CA VAL A 184 -7.43 -44.42 -47.20
C VAL A 184 -8.49 -44.85 -48.23
N ARG A 185 -9.66 -44.20 -48.24
CA ARG A 185 -10.72 -44.52 -49.22
C ARG A 185 -10.26 -44.30 -50.66
N VAL A 186 -9.55 -43.20 -50.94
CA VAL A 186 -9.03 -42.91 -52.27
C VAL A 186 -8.01 -43.98 -52.69
N ASP A 187 -7.10 -44.36 -51.81
CA ASP A 187 -6.12 -45.41 -52.07
C ASP A 187 -6.79 -46.76 -52.38
N GLU A 188 -7.81 -47.15 -51.61
CA GLU A 188 -8.62 -48.34 -51.88
C GLU A 188 -9.33 -48.28 -53.24
N HIS A 189 -9.91 -47.15 -53.60
CA HIS A 189 -10.57 -46.97 -54.89
C HIS A 189 -9.57 -47.02 -56.05
N LEU A 190 -8.41 -46.39 -55.92
CA LEU A 190 -7.34 -46.42 -56.92
C LEU A 190 -6.83 -47.86 -57.14
N LYS A 191 -6.62 -48.62 -56.06
CA LYS A 191 -6.27 -50.05 -56.13
C LYS A 191 -7.33 -50.86 -56.88
N LYS A 192 -8.62 -50.64 -56.61
CA LYS A 192 -9.73 -51.30 -57.32
C LYS A 192 -9.78 -50.95 -58.81
N MET A 193 -9.35 -49.74 -59.19
CA MET A 193 -9.27 -49.30 -60.58
C MET A 193 -7.99 -49.76 -61.30
N GLY A 194 -7.09 -50.49 -60.63
CA GLY A 194 -5.85 -51.00 -61.22
C GLY A 194 -4.70 -49.99 -61.27
N ALA A 195 -4.81 -48.86 -60.56
CA ALA A 195 -3.71 -47.91 -60.42
C ALA A 195 -2.73 -48.41 -59.34
N VAL A 196 -1.44 -48.50 -59.70
CA VAL A 196 -0.36 -48.90 -58.80
C VAL A 196 0.55 -47.69 -58.56
N TRP A 197 0.67 -47.26 -57.31
CA TRP A 197 1.62 -46.20 -56.94
C TRP A 197 3.06 -46.71 -57.10
N LYS A 198 3.93 -45.90 -57.73
CA LYS A 198 5.39 -46.08 -57.73
C LYS A 198 6.02 -45.23 -56.65
#